data_AF-T0Z9L6-F1
#
_entry.id   AF-T0Z9L6-F1
#
_cell.length_a   1.000
_cell.length_b   1.000
_cell.length_c   1.000
_cell.angle_alpha   90.00
_cell.angle_beta   90.00
_cell.angle_gamma   90.00
#
_symmetry.space_group_name_H-M   'P 1'
#
loop_
_entity.id
_entity.type
_entity.pdbx_description
1 polymer ?
#
loop_
_entity_poly.entity_id
_entity_poly.type
_entity_poly.pdbx_seq_one_letter_code
_entity_poly.pdbx_strand_id
1 'polypeptide(L)'
;MACRIPLDAFRPDRSQRRCLSHNAALRWHDAEPGFSPERWALYQRYQRQRHPGGGMDEGTLEDFREFLAVTWSPTRFLELREGNRLLAVAVTDVGSAALSAVYTWFDPAETARGLGTLAILQQIDYGRVHGLQHLYLGYWIAGHPKMDYKCRFRPLEVMGQHGWQRHDVAADSEGR
;
A
#
# COMPACT_ATOMS: atom_id res chain seq x y z
N MET A 1 10.45 -12.21 -5.12
CA MET A 1 10.47 -11.56 -6.45
C MET A 1 9.90 -10.16 -6.35
N ALA A 2 10.37 -9.20 -7.14
CA ALA A 2 9.71 -7.89 -7.22
C ALA A 2 8.39 -8.02 -8.00
N CYS A 3 7.38 -7.21 -7.65
CA CYS A 3 6.11 -7.18 -8.34
C CYS A 3 5.61 -5.75 -8.53
N ARG A 4 4.93 -5.49 -9.65
CA ARG A 4 4.44 -4.17 -10.03
C ARG A 4 3.11 -4.25 -10.77
N ILE A 5 2.38 -3.14 -10.80
CA ILE A 5 1.12 -2.98 -11.54
C ILE A 5 1.36 -1.95 -12.65
N PRO A 6 1.18 -2.31 -13.94
CA PRO A 6 1.08 -1.32 -15.02
C PRO A 6 -0.17 -0.46 -14.84
N LEU A 7 0.04 0.85 -14.62
CA LEU A 7 -1.03 1.74 -14.21
C LEU A 7 -2.08 1.92 -15.31
N ASP A 8 -1.68 2.05 -16.57
CA ASP A 8 -2.62 2.26 -17.69
C ASP A 8 -3.51 1.04 -17.97
N ALA A 9 -3.01 -0.16 -17.68
CA ALA A 9 -3.73 -1.41 -17.91
C ALA A 9 -4.61 -1.82 -16.71
N PHE A 10 -4.35 -1.29 -15.52
CA PHE A 10 -5.08 -1.68 -14.31
C PHE A 10 -6.58 -1.38 -14.41
N ARG A 11 -7.44 -2.33 -14.05
CA ARG A 11 -8.89 -2.10 -13.98
C ARG A 11 -9.41 -2.64 -12.65
N PRO A 12 -10.04 -1.80 -11.81
CA PRO A 12 -10.59 -2.26 -10.54
C PRO A 12 -11.63 -3.36 -10.77
N ASP A 13 -11.52 -4.47 -10.03
CA ASP A 13 -12.51 -5.55 -10.05
C ASP A 13 -13.80 -5.16 -9.29
N ARG A 14 -14.79 -6.06 -9.23
CA ARG A 14 -16.07 -5.80 -8.53
C ARG A 14 -15.87 -5.48 -7.04
N SER A 15 -14.92 -6.13 -6.38
CA SER A 15 -14.64 -5.95 -4.95
C SER A 15 -13.94 -4.62 -4.69
N GLN A 16 -12.99 -4.23 -5.54
CA GLN A 16 -12.27 -2.96 -5.49
C GLN A 16 -13.21 -1.79 -5.80
N ARG A 17 -14.10 -1.92 -6.81
CA ARG A 17 -15.14 -0.91 -7.07
C ARG A 17 -16.08 -0.71 -5.89
N ARG A 18 -16.48 -1.81 -5.22
CA ARG A 18 -17.29 -1.73 -4.00
C ARG A 18 -16.54 -1.03 -2.85
N CYS A 19 -15.26 -1.32 -2.69
CA CYS A 19 -14.41 -0.66 -1.69
C CYS A 19 -14.32 0.85 -1.97
N LEU A 20 -14.14 1.27 -3.23
CA LEU A 20 -14.17 2.68 -3.61
C LEU A 20 -15.53 3.33 -3.29
N SER A 21 -16.64 2.70 -3.69
CA SER A 21 -17.98 3.26 -3.45
C SER A 21 -18.31 3.38 -1.96
N HIS A 22 -17.91 2.39 -1.15
CA HIS A 22 -18.16 2.39 0.29
C HIS A 22 -17.41 3.53 1.01
N ASN A 23 -16.29 3.99 0.45
CA ASN A 23 -15.43 5.00 1.06
C ASN A 23 -15.46 6.35 0.32
N ALA A 24 -16.48 6.59 -0.52
CA ALA A 24 -16.55 7.77 -1.38
C ALA A 24 -16.61 9.13 -0.63
N ALA A 25 -17.00 9.12 0.65
CA ALA A 25 -17.01 10.32 1.50
C ALA A 25 -15.62 10.68 2.05
N LEU A 26 -14.68 9.73 2.08
CA LEU A 26 -13.34 9.94 2.59
C LEU A 26 -12.50 10.75 1.59
N ARG A 27 -11.45 11.42 2.09
CA ARG A 27 -10.58 12.27 1.27
C ARG A 27 -9.13 11.85 1.42
N TRP A 28 -8.43 11.80 0.30
CA TRP A 28 -6.99 11.59 0.27
C TRP A 28 -6.28 12.94 0.18
N HIS A 29 -5.23 13.09 0.97
CA HIS A 29 -4.39 14.27 1.01
C HIS A 29 -2.96 13.85 0.68
N ASP A 30 -2.32 14.57 -0.24
CA ASP A 30 -0.89 14.46 -0.47
C ASP A 30 -0.14 15.33 0.55
N ALA A 31 0.67 14.71 1.40
CA ALA A 31 1.38 15.37 2.49
C ALA A 31 2.88 15.08 2.45
N GLU A 32 3.65 16.05 2.98
CA GLU A 32 5.07 15.85 3.21
C GLU A 32 5.32 14.74 4.24
N PRO A 33 6.38 13.93 4.03
CA PRO A 33 6.80 12.95 5.01
C PRO A 33 7.24 13.65 6.29
N GLY A 34 7.07 12.94 7.41
CA GLY A 34 7.55 13.43 8.69
C GLY A 34 6.69 12.99 9.86
N PHE A 35 7.24 13.20 11.05
CA PHE A 35 6.57 12.88 12.28
C PHE A 35 5.39 13.82 12.52
N SER A 36 4.25 13.25 12.91
CA SER A 36 3.21 13.97 13.63
C SER A 36 2.70 13.11 14.79
N PRO A 37 2.24 13.71 15.90
CA PRO A 37 1.65 12.95 17.00
C PRO A 37 0.46 12.08 16.56
N GLU A 38 -0.36 12.56 15.61
CA GLU A 38 -1.51 11.82 15.09
C GLU A 38 -1.09 10.60 14.25
N ARG A 39 -0.11 10.75 13.34
CA ARG A 39 0.44 9.65 12.53
C ARG A 39 1.02 8.56 13.43
N TRP A 40 1.78 8.97 14.45
CA TRP A 40 2.38 8.08 15.43
C TRP A 40 1.32 7.32 16.23
N ALA A 41 0.31 8.02 16.76
CA ALA A 41 -0.77 7.38 17.50
C ALA A 41 -1.52 6.35 16.65
N LEU A 42 -1.76 6.63 15.36
CA LEU A 42 -2.37 5.68 14.43
C LEU A 42 -1.46 4.46 14.17
N TYR A 43 -0.16 4.69 13.96
CA TYR A 43 0.83 3.64 13.76
C TYR A 43 0.89 2.67 14.95
N GLN A 44 0.95 3.21 16.18
CA GLN A 44 0.95 2.38 17.40
C GLN A 44 -0.31 1.52 17.52
N ARG A 45 -1.50 2.07 17.23
CA ARG A 45 -2.75 1.30 17.25
C ARG A 45 -2.70 0.16 16.23
N TYR A 46 -2.26 0.45 15.00
CA TYR A 46 -2.14 -0.54 13.94
C TYR A 46 -1.18 -1.68 14.30
N GLN A 47 0.01 -1.35 14.81
CA GLN A 47 1.03 -2.34 15.18
C GLN A 47 0.55 -3.31 16.26
N ARG A 48 -0.06 -2.79 17.35
CA ARG A 48 -0.58 -3.61 18.45
C ARG A 48 -1.61 -4.64 18.01
N GLN A 49 -2.48 -4.28 17.06
CA GLN A 49 -3.49 -5.22 16.56
C GLN A 49 -2.89 -6.24 15.57
N ARG A 50 -1.86 -5.85 14.81
CA ARG A 50 -1.29 -6.70 13.77
C ARG A 50 -0.25 -7.70 14.30
N HIS A 51 0.38 -7.40 15.43
CA HIS A 51 1.44 -8.20 16.04
C HIS A 51 1.22 -8.50 17.53
N PRO A 52 0.09 -9.10 17.95
CA PRO A 52 -0.13 -9.38 19.36
C PRO A 52 0.96 -10.35 19.90
N GLY A 53 1.81 -9.85 20.80
CA GLY A 53 2.87 -10.63 21.44
C GLY A 53 4.11 -10.93 20.57
N GLY A 54 4.21 -10.33 19.39
CA GLY A 54 5.45 -10.33 18.62
C GLY A 54 6.21 -9.05 18.96
N GLY A 55 7.46 -9.15 19.41
CA GLY A 55 8.31 -8.03 19.91
C GLY A 55 8.52 -6.81 18.99
N MET A 56 7.72 -6.63 17.93
CA MET A 56 7.46 -5.35 17.24
C MET A 56 6.39 -4.49 17.94
N ASP A 57 5.78 -4.97 19.04
CA ASP A 57 5.01 -4.13 19.97
C ASP A 57 5.85 -2.96 20.54
N GLU A 58 7.19 -3.03 20.36
CA GLU A 58 8.20 -2.06 20.78
C GLU A 58 8.89 -1.36 19.59
N GLY A 59 8.21 -1.16 18.45
CA GLY A 59 8.74 -0.18 17.48
C GLY A 59 8.91 1.16 18.19
N THR A 60 10.14 1.62 18.39
CA THR A 60 10.41 2.85 19.12
C THR A 60 9.97 4.05 18.30
N LEU A 61 9.80 5.20 18.96
CA LEU A 61 9.56 6.45 18.25
C LEU A 61 10.72 6.75 17.30
N GLU A 62 11.93 6.36 17.69
CA GLU A 62 13.16 6.45 16.94
C GLU A 62 13.10 5.59 15.67
N ASP A 63 12.69 4.31 15.75
CA ASP A 63 12.53 3.44 14.57
C ASP A 63 11.53 4.02 13.56
N PHE A 64 10.42 4.58 14.08
CA PHE A 64 9.44 5.24 13.24
C PHE A 64 10.02 6.49 12.60
N ARG A 65 10.73 7.33 13.36
CA ARG A 65 11.38 8.52 12.82
C ARG A 65 12.42 8.19 11.76
N GLU A 66 13.26 7.19 12.00
CA GLU A 66 14.27 6.73 11.04
C GLU A 66 13.63 6.21 9.76
N PHE A 67 12.56 5.41 9.88
CA PHE A 67 11.77 4.96 8.74
C PHE A 67 11.19 6.12 7.92
N LEU A 68 10.72 7.19 8.58
CA LEU A 68 10.14 8.36 7.90
C LEU A 68 11.18 9.38 7.40
N ALA A 69 12.41 9.34 7.91
CA ALA A 69 13.45 10.34 7.65
C ALA A 69 14.38 9.98 6.46
N VAL A 70 13.98 9.01 5.65
CA VAL A 70 14.77 8.53 4.53
C VAL A 70 14.84 9.61 3.43
N THR A 71 16.03 10.18 3.21
CA THR A 71 16.23 11.32 2.27
C THR A 71 16.64 10.91 0.86
N TRP A 72 16.95 9.63 0.61
CA TRP A 72 17.45 9.19 -0.70
C TRP A 72 16.35 9.04 -1.76
N SER A 73 15.07 9.12 -1.36
CA SER A 73 13.91 9.02 -2.23
C SER A 73 12.96 10.20 -2.01
N PRO A 74 12.37 10.78 -3.06
CA PRO A 74 11.26 11.72 -2.92
C PRO A 74 10.00 10.97 -2.43
N THR A 75 9.87 10.83 -1.12
CA THR A 75 8.74 10.16 -0.48
C THR A 75 7.57 11.13 -0.27
N ARG A 76 6.35 10.65 -0.49
CA ARG A 76 5.08 11.33 -0.19
C ARG A 76 4.24 10.48 0.75
N PHE A 77 3.49 11.11 1.64
CA PHE A 77 2.48 10.43 2.45
C PHE A 77 1.12 10.72 1.86
N LEU A 78 0.44 9.67 1.40
CA LEU A 78 -0.97 9.77 1.03
C LEU A 78 -1.80 9.47 2.27
N GLU A 79 -2.46 10.49 2.80
CA GLU A 79 -3.27 10.42 4.01
C GLU A 79 -4.74 10.30 3.69
N LEU A 80 -5.40 9.26 4.20
CA LEU A 80 -6.84 9.11 4.13
C LEU A 80 -7.49 9.72 5.36
N ARG A 81 -8.43 10.64 5.16
CA ARG A 81 -9.09 11.37 6.24
C ARG A 81 -10.61 11.30 6.14
N GLU A 82 -11.25 11.21 7.31
CA GLU A 82 -12.69 11.40 7.50
C GLU A 82 -12.88 12.72 8.25
N GLY A 83 -13.16 13.79 7.50
CA GLY A 83 -13.05 15.15 8.02
C GLY A 83 -11.63 15.40 8.57
N ASN A 84 -11.53 15.68 9.87
CA ASN A 84 -10.25 15.94 10.53
C ASN A 84 -9.55 14.71 11.10
N ARG A 85 -10.17 13.53 11.05
CA ARG A 85 -9.60 12.29 11.62
C ARG A 85 -8.76 11.56 10.57
N LEU A 86 -7.50 11.27 10.89
CA LEU A 86 -6.63 10.42 10.07
C LEU A 86 -7.02 8.93 10.21
N LEU A 87 -7.30 8.29 9.08
CA LEU A 87 -7.69 6.88 8.99
C LEU A 87 -6.63 5.97 8.41
N ALA A 88 -5.80 6.45 7.48
CA ALA A 88 -4.72 5.66 6.89
C ALA A 88 -3.60 6.55 6.39
N VAL A 89 -2.40 5.99 6.33
CA VAL A 89 -1.24 6.59 5.66
C VAL A 89 -0.62 5.53 4.76
N ALA A 90 -0.47 5.88 3.48
CA ALA A 90 0.36 5.12 2.55
C ALA A 90 1.67 5.90 2.33
N VAL A 91 2.79 5.26 2.64
CA VAL A 91 4.12 5.80 2.38
C VAL A 91 4.53 5.38 0.99
N THR A 92 4.72 6.37 0.12
CA THR A 92 4.88 6.18 -1.30
C THR A 92 6.14 6.90 -1.78
N ASP A 93 7.11 6.14 -2.28
CA ASP A 93 8.27 6.70 -2.97
C ASP A 93 7.91 7.04 -4.42
N VAL A 94 8.27 8.25 -4.88
CA VAL A 94 7.91 8.78 -6.20
C VAL A 94 9.11 8.79 -7.13
N GLY A 95 9.35 7.70 -7.85
CA GLY A 95 10.38 7.64 -8.88
C GLY A 95 10.00 8.41 -10.16
N SER A 96 10.96 8.52 -11.08
CA SER A 96 10.76 9.24 -12.36
C SER A 96 9.73 8.60 -13.29
N ALA A 97 9.50 7.29 -13.18
CA ALA A 97 8.57 6.55 -14.03
C ALA A 97 7.59 5.65 -13.25
N ALA A 98 7.73 5.57 -11.92
CA ALA A 98 6.98 4.63 -11.12
C ALA A 98 6.89 5.06 -9.65
N LEU A 99 5.84 4.58 -8.99
CA LEU A 99 5.70 4.65 -7.54
C LEU A 99 6.21 3.37 -6.89
N SER A 100 6.65 3.44 -5.64
CA SER A 100 6.83 2.27 -4.78
C SER A 100 6.00 2.41 -3.50
N ALA A 101 5.10 1.45 -3.27
CA ALA A 101 4.34 1.32 -2.04
C ALA A 101 5.26 0.74 -0.96
N VAL A 102 5.82 1.61 -0.12
CA VAL A 102 6.81 1.25 0.90
C VAL A 102 6.13 0.59 2.08
N TYR A 103 5.12 1.27 2.63
CA TYR A 103 4.42 0.80 3.82
C TYR A 103 3.04 1.43 3.91
N THR A 104 2.12 0.78 4.62
CA THR A 104 0.77 1.31 4.86
C THR A 104 0.31 0.90 6.24
N TRP A 105 -0.16 1.87 7.02
CA TRP A 105 -0.86 1.64 8.27
C TRP A 105 -2.21 2.37 8.24
N PHE A 106 -3.17 1.84 8.99
CA PHE A 106 -4.53 2.36 9.00
C PHE A 106 -5.23 2.05 10.31
N ASP A 107 -6.37 2.70 10.54
CA ASP A 107 -7.13 2.55 11.76
C ASP A 107 -7.72 1.13 11.81
N PRO A 108 -7.29 0.30 12.77
CA PRO A 108 -7.63 -1.10 12.72
C PRO A 108 -9.02 -1.38 13.32
N ALA A 109 -9.69 -0.35 13.86
CA ALA A 109 -11.13 -0.36 14.13
C ALA A 109 -11.97 -0.25 12.84
N GLU A 110 -11.40 0.22 11.74
CA GLU A 110 -12.09 0.46 10.45
C GLU A 110 -11.85 -0.68 9.44
N THR A 111 -11.55 -1.89 9.91
CA THR A 111 -11.21 -3.06 9.08
C THR A 111 -12.28 -3.38 8.03
N ALA A 112 -13.56 -3.21 8.34
CA ALA A 112 -14.68 -3.43 7.44
C ALA A 112 -14.62 -2.56 6.16
N ARG A 113 -13.92 -1.41 6.22
CA ARG A 113 -13.80 -0.49 5.07
C ARG A 113 -12.81 -0.95 4.01
N GLY A 114 -11.92 -1.89 4.34
CA GLY A 114 -10.88 -2.37 3.41
C GLY A 114 -9.79 -1.33 3.14
N LEU A 115 -9.38 -0.55 4.14
CA LEU A 115 -8.48 0.60 3.99
C LEU A 115 -7.13 0.28 3.31
N GLY A 116 -6.56 -0.91 3.55
CA GLY A 116 -5.35 -1.34 2.84
C GLY A 116 -5.55 -1.53 1.33
N THR A 117 -6.73 -2.02 0.91
CA THR A 117 -7.07 -2.09 -0.52
C THR A 117 -7.26 -0.69 -1.09
N LEU A 118 -7.96 0.18 -0.36
CA LEU A 118 -8.19 1.56 -0.75
C LEU A 118 -6.88 2.34 -0.93
N ALA A 119 -5.89 2.13 -0.06
CA ALA A 119 -4.56 2.75 -0.16
C ALA A 119 -3.80 2.38 -1.44
N ILE A 120 -3.87 1.11 -1.86
CA ILE A 120 -3.25 0.68 -3.13
C ILE A 120 -3.99 1.29 -4.31
N LEU A 121 -5.33 1.28 -4.29
CA LEU A 121 -6.14 1.92 -5.34
C LEU A 121 -5.84 3.42 -5.45
N GLN A 122 -5.63 4.11 -4.33
CA GLN A 122 -5.24 5.51 -4.34
C GLN A 122 -3.84 5.73 -4.93
N GLN A 123 -2.85 4.90 -4.59
CA GLN A 123 -1.52 5.02 -5.18
C GLN A 123 -1.54 4.79 -6.69
N ILE A 124 -2.38 3.86 -7.17
CA ILE A 124 -2.60 3.66 -8.60
C ILE A 124 -3.16 4.93 -9.26
N ASP A 125 -4.19 5.53 -8.66
CA ASP A 125 -4.81 6.75 -9.16
C ASP A 125 -3.82 7.94 -9.13
N TYR A 126 -3.11 8.11 -8.02
CA TYR A 126 -2.05 9.11 -7.86
C TYR A 126 -1.00 8.98 -8.97
N GLY A 127 -0.52 7.76 -9.23
CA GLY A 127 0.48 7.53 -10.27
C GLY A 127 -0.05 7.87 -11.66
N ARG A 128 -1.30 7.57 -11.97
CA ARG A 128 -1.93 7.95 -13.25
C ARG A 128 -2.03 9.46 -13.43
N VAL A 129 -2.49 10.16 -12.40
CA VAL A 129 -2.61 11.63 -12.42
C VAL A 129 -1.26 12.29 -12.66
N HIS A 130 -0.17 11.66 -12.18
CA HIS A 130 1.21 12.14 -12.36
C HIS A 130 1.93 11.55 -13.60
N GLY A 131 1.22 10.83 -14.47
CA GLY A 131 1.80 10.26 -15.70
C GLY A 131 2.84 9.16 -15.47
N LEU A 132 2.81 8.50 -14.31
CA LEU A 132 3.69 7.38 -13.98
C LEU A 132 3.16 6.08 -14.60
N GLN A 133 4.07 5.15 -14.88
CA GLN A 133 3.75 3.94 -15.64
C GLN A 133 3.45 2.74 -14.74
N HIS A 134 4.08 2.68 -13.56
CA HIS A 134 4.00 1.51 -12.69
C HIS A 134 3.82 1.88 -11.22
N LEU A 135 3.16 0.99 -10.47
CA LEU A 135 3.22 0.94 -9.01
C LEU A 135 3.89 -0.36 -8.58
N TYR A 136 5.04 -0.26 -7.92
CA TYR A 136 5.73 -1.37 -7.28
C TYR A 136 5.09 -1.65 -5.92
N LEU A 137 4.75 -2.91 -5.66
CA LEU A 137 4.16 -3.32 -4.38
C LEU A 137 5.20 -3.90 -3.41
N GLY A 138 6.49 -3.71 -3.69
CA GLY A 138 7.60 -4.30 -2.95
C GLY A 138 7.79 -5.80 -3.19
N TYR A 139 8.59 -6.44 -2.33
CA TYR A 139 8.95 -7.85 -2.48
C TYR A 139 7.76 -8.79 -2.26
N TRP A 140 7.64 -9.79 -3.12
CA TRP A 140 6.61 -10.82 -3.08
C TRP A 140 7.22 -12.21 -2.93
N ILE A 141 6.68 -12.98 -1.98
CA ILE A 141 6.96 -14.40 -1.77
C ILE A 141 5.70 -15.15 -2.18
N ALA A 142 5.81 -15.98 -3.22
CA ALA A 142 4.70 -16.78 -3.73
C ALA A 142 4.18 -17.73 -2.63
N GLY A 143 2.86 -17.83 -2.49
CA GLY A 143 2.20 -18.70 -1.49
C GLY A 143 2.26 -18.20 -0.05
N HIS A 144 2.81 -17.01 0.22
CA HIS A 144 2.83 -16.45 1.57
C HIS A 144 1.50 -15.74 1.89
N PRO A 145 0.71 -16.19 2.88
CA PRO A 145 -0.67 -15.71 3.11
C PRO A 145 -0.80 -14.19 3.31
N LYS A 146 0.23 -13.54 3.88
CA LYS A 146 0.26 -12.08 4.08
C LYS A 146 0.55 -11.27 2.80
N MET A 147 0.93 -11.92 1.69
CA MET A 147 1.30 -11.28 0.43
C MET A 147 0.41 -11.66 -0.75
N ASP A 148 -0.49 -12.63 -0.59
CA ASP A 148 -1.45 -13.05 -1.63
C ASP A 148 -2.40 -11.92 -2.07
N TYR A 149 -2.57 -10.89 -1.23
CA TYR A 149 -3.40 -9.74 -1.59
C TYR A 149 -2.92 -9.04 -2.87
N LYS A 150 -1.62 -9.07 -3.18
CA LYS A 150 -1.02 -8.39 -4.35
C LYS A 150 -1.57 -8.94 -5.66
N CYS A 151 -1.84 -10.24 -5.72
CA CYS A 151 -2.40 -10.94 -6.88
C CYS A 151 -3.84 -10.49 -7.24
N ARG A 152 -4.50 -9.75 -6.34
CA ARG A 152 -5.83 -9.18 -6.59
C ARG A 152 -5.79 -7.88 -7.41
N PHE A 153 -4.62 -7.29 -7.60
CA PHE A 153 -4.49 -6.05 -8.37
C PHE A 153 -3.99 -6.37 -9.78
N ARG A 154 -4.91 -6.42 -10.74
CA ARG A 154 -4.62 -6.91 -12.10
C ARG A 154 -4.62 -5.80 -13.17
N PRO A 155 -3.71 -5.88 -14.16
CA PRO A 155 -2.67 -6.90 -14.31
C PRO A 155 -1.54 -6.72 -13.29
N LEU A 156 -1.02 -7.82 -12.76
CA LEU A 156 0.18 -7.83 -11.92
C LEU A 156 1.33 -8.36 -12.78
N GLU A 157 2.47 -7.70 -12.72
CA GLU A 157 3.71 -8.15 -13.32
C GLU A 157 4.71 -8.54 -12.23
N VAL A 158 5.46 -9.61 -12.48
CA VAL A 158 6.46 -10.15 -11.56
C VAL A 158 7.80 -10.26 -12.28
N MET A 159 8.89 -9.96 -11.56
CA MET A 159 10.24 -10.05 -12.11
C MET A 159 10.71 -11.51 -12.08
N GLY A 160 10.79 -12.13 -13.26
CA GLY A 160 11.34 -13.47 -13.48
C GLY A 160 12.73 -13.42 -14.12
N GLN A 161 13.24 -14.59 -14.52
CA GLN A 161 14.56 -14.73 -15.14
C GLN A 161 14.68 -14.02 -16.51
N HIS A 162 13.55 -13.88 -17.22
CA HIS A 162 13.48 -13.24 -18.54
C HIS A 162 12.91 -11.81 -18.48
N GLY A 163 12.90 -11.20 -17.29
CA GLY A 163 12.35 -9.86 -17.06
C GLY A 163 10.92 -9.88 -16.50
N TRP A 164 10.18 -8.80 -16.76
CA TRP A 164 8.81 -8.63 -16.28
C TRP A 164 7.83 -9.48 -17.05
N GLN A 165 7.04 -10.29 -16.33
CA GLN A 165 6.03 -11.18 -16.90
C GLN A 165 4.70 -11.00 -16.18
N ARG A 166 3.58 -11.14 -16.90
CA ARG A 166 2.24 -11.10 -16.28
C ARG A 166 2.05 -12.31 -15.38
N HIS A 167 1.51 -12.05 -14.19
CA HIS A 167 1.16 -13.08 -13.24
C HIS A 167 -0.25 -13.61 -13.50
N ASP A 168 -0.34 -14.77 -14.14
CA ASP A 168 -1.60 -15.49 -14.35
C ASP A 168 -1.84 -16.50 -13.23
N VAL A 169 -2.77 -16.16 -12.33
CA VAL A 169 -3.17 -16.99 -11.17
C VAL A 169 -3.73 -18.37 -11.57
N ALA A 170 -4.07 -18.60 -12.84
CA ALA A 170 -4.53 -19.91 -13.31
C ALA A 170 -3.47 -21.01 -13.16
N ALA A 171 -2.18 -20.65 -13.15
CA ALA A 171 -1.08 -21.61 -12.97
C ALA A 171 -0.87 -22.04 -11.50
N ASP A 172 -1.39 -21.30 -10.52
CA ASP A 172 -1.23 -21.62 -9.09
C ASP A 172 -2.22 -22.69 -8.59
N SER A 173 -3.24 -23.03 -9.39
CA SER A 173 -4.27 -24.04 -9.06
C SER A 173 -3.94 -25.47 -9.49
N GLU A 174 -2.91 -25.70 -10.31
CA GLU A 174 -2.53 -27.05 -10.78
C GLU A 174 -1.46 -27.74 -9.90
N GLY A 175 -1.00 -27.07 -8.83
CA GLY A 175 0.08 -27.57 -7.97
C GLY A 175 -0.30 -27.89 -6.53
N ARG A 176 -1.58 -28.15 -6.23
CA ARG A 176 -2.04 -28.48 -4.86
C ARG A 176 -2.74 -29.83 -4.80
#